data_AF-A0A3D0FMC1-F1
#
_entry.id   AF-A0A3D0FMC1-F1
#
_cell.length_a   1.000
_cell.length_b   1.000
_cell.length_c   1.000
_cell.angle_alpha   90.00
_cell.angle_beta   90.00
_cell.angle_gamma   90.00
#
_symmetry.space_group_name_H-M   'P 1'
#
loop_
_entity.id
_entity.type
_entity.pdbx_description
1 polymer ?
#
loop_
_entity_poly.entity_id
_entity_poly.type
_entity_poly.pdbx_seq_one_letter_code
_entity_poly.pdbx_strand_id
1 'polypeptide(L)' 'MDLNNQIIIYKTEDGQTQVDVRLENETVWLSTSQMAMLFDKEES' A
#
# COMPACT_ATOMS: atom_id res chain seq x y z
N MET A 1 -9.97 14.75 -16.12
CA MET A 1 -10.13 13.38 -15.57
C MET A 1 -9.32 13.35 -14.29
N ASP A 2 -10.00 13.46 -13.15
CA ASP A 2 -9.36 13.43 -11.84
C ASP A 2 -8.81 12.03 -11.56
N LEU A 3 -7.48 11.89 -11.52
CA LEU A 3 -6.77 10.67 -11.14
C LEU A 3 -6.74 10.43 -9.61
N ASN A 4 -7.46 11.25 -8.82
CA ASN A 4 -7.32 11.35 -7.36
C ASN A 4 -7.69 10.08 -6.55
N ASN A 5 -8.08 8.99 -7.22
CA ASN A 5 -8.53 7.75 -6.61
C ASN A 5 -7.94 6.49 -7.27
N GLN A 6 -6.71 6.58 -7.80
CA GLN A 6 -6.02 5.39 -8.26
C GLN A 6 -5.69 4.48 -7.07
N ILE A 7 -6.35 3.32 -7.05
CA ILE A 7 -6.02 2.22 -6.13
C ILE A 7 -4.91 1.41 -6.80
N ILE A 8 -3.75 1.34 -6.14
CA ILE A 8 -2.63 0.52 -6.59
C ILE A 8 -2.56 -0.70 -5.69
N ILE A 9 -2.44 -1.86 -6.33
CA ILE A 9 -2.31 -3.14 -5.65
C ILE A 9 -0.82 -3.50 -5.62
N TYR A 10 -0.20 -3.43 -4.45
CA TYR A 10 1.17 -3.91 -4.26
C TYR A 10 1.16 -5.37 -3.88
N LYS A 11 2.04 -6.14 -4.52
CA LYS A 11 2.29 -7.55 -4.23
C LYS A 11 3.72 -7.68 -3.72
N THR A 12 3.91 -8.31 -2.57
CA THR A 12 5.26 -8.61 -2.05
C THR A 12 5.97 -9.61 -2.96
N GLU A 13 7.30 -9.68 -2.86
CA GLU A 13 8.14 -10.51 -3.75
C GLU A 13 7.82 -12.02 -3.64
N ASP A 14 7.42 -12.47 -2.44
CA ASP A 14 6.93 -13.81 -2.16
C ASP A 14 5.51 -14.07 -2.69
N GLY A 15 4.82 -13.00 -3.09
CA GLY A 15 3.54 -13.04 -3.74
C GLY A 15 2.33 -13.30 -2.85
N GLN A 16 2.50 -13.29 -1.52
CA GLN A 16 1.41 -13.62 -0.60
C GLN A 16 0.65 -12.38 -0.13
N THR A 17 1.30 -11.22 -0.03
CA THR A 17 0.67 -10.02 0.53
C THR A 17 0.20 -9.08 -0.56
N GLN A 18 -1.09 -8.75 -0.53
CA GLN A 18 -1.75 -7.80 -1.42
C GLN A 18 -2.14 -6.56 -0.60
N VAL A 19 -1.65 -5.38 -0.98
CA VAL A 19 -1.97 -4.12 -0.27
C VAL A 19 -2.58 -3.11 -1.22
N ASP A 20 -3.78 -2.65 -0.87
CA ASP A 20 -4.50 -1.59 -1.57
C ASP A 20 -4.05 -0.23 -1.05
N VAL A 21 -3.39 0.55 -1.90
CA VAL A 21 -2.91 1.89 -1.55
C VAL A 21 -3.57 2.95 -2.42
N ARG A 22 -3.74 4.15 -1.87
CA ARG A 22 -4.23 5.30 -2.64
C ARG A 22 -3.06 6.12 -3.15
N LEU A 23 -3.01 6.35 -4.46
CA LEU A 23 -2.10 7.32 -5.06
C LEU A 23 -2.80 8.67 -5.17
N GLU A 24 -2.21 9.70 -4.59
CA GLU A 24 -2.67 11.08 -4.69
C GLU A 24 -1.46 12.01 -4.88
N ASN A 25 -1.44 12.82 -5.94
CA ASN A 25 -0.32 13.72 -6.26
C ASN A 25 1.06 13.02 -6.20
N GLU A 26 1.16 11.83 -6.80
CA GLU A 26 2.38 11.00 -6.80
C GLU A 26 2.81 10.51 -5.40
N THR A 27 1.99 10.74 -4.38
CA THR A 27 2.20 10.29 -3.00
C THR A 27 1.36 9.06 -2.73
N VAL A 28 1.99 8.03 -2.15
CA VAL A 28 1.31 6.79 -1.74
C VAL A 28 0.87 6.93 -0.29
N TRP A 29 -0.44 6.78 -0.07
CA TRP A 29 -1.05 6.79 1.25
C TRP A 29 -1.30 5.37 1.73
N LEU A 30 -0.81 5.08 2.94
CA LEU A 30 -0.84 3.79 3.63
C LEU A 30 -1.26 3.98 5.09
N SER A 31 -2.02 3.04 5.65
CA SER A 31 -2.22 2.95 7.11
C SER A 31 -1.00 2.33 7.79
N THR A 32 -0.86 2.52 9.11
CA THR A 32 0.17 1.87 9.92
C THR A 32 0.15 0.34 9.77
N SER A 33 -1.04 -0.25 9.75
CA SER A 33 -1.21 -1.69 9.55
C SER A 33 -0.76 -2.17 8.16
N GLN A 34 -1.02 -1.38 7.11
CA GLN A 34 -0.56 -1.69 5.76
C GLN A 34 0.97 -1.57 5.64
N MET A 35 1.57 -0.59 6.31
CA MET A 35 3.02 -0.46 6.38
C MET A 35 3.67 -1.63 7.14
N ALA A 36 3.07 -2.07 8.25
CA ALA A 36 3.51 -3.26 8.99
C ALA A 36 3.49 -4.52 8.10
N MET A 37 2.41 -4.72 7.33
CA MET A 37 2.29 -5.84 6.38
C MET A 37 3.30 -5.77 5.22
N LEU A 38 3.59 -4.58 4.69
CA LEU A 38 4.53 -4.41 3.57
C LEU A 38 5.98 -4.68 3.96
N PHE A 39 6.38 -4.29 5.17
CA PHE A 39 7.77 -4.36 5.62
C PHE A 39 8.03 -5.55 6.57
N ASP A 40 7.05 -6.45 6.71
CA ASP A 40 7.09 -7.56 7.66
C ASP A 40 7.57 -7.11 9.06
N LYS A 41 7.11 -5.92 9.45
CA LYS A 41 7.39 -5.36 10.76
C LYS A 41 6.22 -5.71 11.65
N GLU A 42 6.45 -6.58 12.62
CA GLU A 42 5.51 -6.77 13.72
C GLU A 42 5.25 -5.42 14.39
N GLU A 43 3.98 -5.03 14.47
CA GLU A 43 3.55 -3.95 15.35
C GLU A 43 3.78 -4.45 16.79
N SER A 44 4.93 -4.10 17.37
CA SER A 44 5.29 -4.39 18.77
C SER A 44 4.86 -3.26 19.70
#